data_AF-A0A1C7YYJ9-F1
#
_entry.id   AF-A0A1C7YYJ9-F1
#
_cell.length_a   1.000
_cell.length_b   1.000
_cell.length_c   1.000
_cell.angle_alpha   90.00
_cell.angle_beta   90.00
_cell.angle_gamma   90.00
#
_symmetry.space_group_name_H-M   'P 1'
#
loop_
_entity.id
_entity.type
_entity.pdbx_description
1 polymer ?
#
loop_
_entity_poly.entity_id
_entity_poly.type
_entity_poly.pdbx_seq_one_letter_code
_entity_poly.pdbx_strand_id
1 'polypeptide(L)'
;MTDISTLIMANHPDLLEKLERHLAFEYKLNDGSTPWWVLRSLISSPRLADVYVSGFDPDGYAEVGDTFLDKHTMLADRPQRTYGVSLERWSQISTSAKVIESFPFRDRTVTRLQLWPFDPVGLSHEAMKIAVSVSYTALELIREPRIVGAINDLLSAYNFQADPHER
;
A
#
# COMPACT_ATOMS: atom_id res chain seq x y z
N MET A 1 26.70 7.46 15.99
CA MET A 1 26.34 8.20 14.77
C MET A 1 24.83 8.34 14.78
N THR A 2 24.33 9.56 14.90
CA THR A 2 22.90 9.86 14.75
C THR A 2 22.58 9.73 13.28
N ASP A 3 22.06 8.57 12.89
CA ASP A 3 21.58 8.34 11.53
C ASP A 3 20.33 9.19 11.33
N ILE A 4 20.43 10.24 10.51
CA ILE A 4 19.27 11.00 10.08
C ILE A 4 18.59 10.12 9.03
N SER A 5 17.78 9.17 9.52
CA SER A 5 16.99 8.30 8.67
C SER A 5 16.10 9.19 7.79
N THR A 6 16.53 9.36 6.54
CA THR A 6 15.86 10.25 5.60
C THR A 6 14.70 9.46 5.03
N LEU A 7 13.51 9.66 5.58
CA LEU A 7 12.27 9.05 5.10
C LEU A 7 12.18 9.17 3.58
N ILE A 8 12.04 8.04 2.89
CA ILE A 8 11.96 7.95 1.44
C ILE A 8 10.48 8.01 1.04
N MET A 9 10.14 8.89 0.10
CA MET A 9 8.80 8.94 -0.44
C MET A 9 8.54 7.74 -1.36
N ALA A 10 7.35 7.14 -1.27
CA ALA A 10 6.99 5.98 -2.08
C ALA A 10 6.94 6.26 -3.61
N ASN A 11 6.95 7.54 -4.03
CA ASN A 11 7.04 7.95 -5.43
C ASN A 11 8.45 8.41 -5.86
N HIS A 12 9.49 8.10 -5.08
CA HIS A 12 10.85 8.45 -5.47
C HIS A 12 11.24 7.72 -6.79
N PRO A 13 11.82 8.41 -7.79
CA PRO A 13 12.12 7.81 -9.10
C PRO A 13 13.04 6.58 -9.00
N ASP A 14 14.04 6.64 -8.12
CA ASP A 14 15.00 5.55 -7.90
C ASP A 14 14.72 4.77 -6.60
N LEU A 15 13.44 4.53 -6.27
CA LEU A 15 13.02 3.96 -4.98
C LEU A 15 13.79 2.66 -4.65
N LEU A 16 13.84 1.70 -5.57
CA LEU A 16 14.47 0.40 -5.32
C LEU A 16 15.98 0.52 -5.07
N GLU A 17 16.71 1.22 -5.92
CA GLU A 17 18.16 1.42 -5.76
C GLU A 17 18.48 2.14 -4.44
N LYS A 18 17.62 3.07 -4.03
CA LYS A 18 17.77 3.76 -2.74
C LYS A 18 17.51 2.79 -1.59
N LEU A 19 16.46 1.98 -1.65
CA LEU A 19 16.16 0.97 -0.63
C LEU A 19 17.27 -0.06 -0.49
N GLU A 20 17.80 -0.59 -1.60
CA GLU A 20 18.91 -1.55 -1.58
C GLU A 20 20.13 -0.98 -0.86
N ARG A 21 20.48 0.29 -1.13
CA ARG A 21 21.61 0.97 -0.46
C ARG A 21 21.37 1.17 1.03
N HIS A 22 20.17 1.60 1.42
CA HIS A 22 19.85 1.80 2.84
C HIS A 22 19.79 0.46 3.58
N LEU A 23 19.17 -0.56 2.99
CA LEU A 23 18.94 -1.87 3.62
C LEU A 23 20.18 -2.78 3.64
N ALA A 24 21.28 -2.40 2.98
CA ALA A 24 22.51 -3.17 2.96
C ALA A 24 23.13 -3.37 4.36
N PHE A 25 22.86 -2.44 5.29
CA PHE A 25 23.42 -2.44 6.64
C PHE A 25 22.35 -2.49 7.74
N GLU A 26 21.10 -2.70 7.35
CA GLU A 26 19.96 -2.74 8.28
C GLU A 26 19.75 -4.14 8.87
N TYR A 27 18.90 -4.21 9.90
CA TYR A 27 18.52 -5.47 10.52
C TYR A 27 17.94 -6.47 9.51
N LYS A 28 18.42 -7.72 9.61
CA LYS A 28 17.97 -8.87 8.83
C LYS A 28 17.52 -9.98 9.77
N LEU A 29 16.54 -10.76 9.33
CA LEU A 29 16.15 -12.00 9.99
C LEU A 29 17.24 -13.07 9.80
N ASN A 30 17.09 -14.20 10.51
CA ASN A 30 18.05 -15.31 10.45
C ASN A 30 18.17 -15.93 9.05
N ASP A 31 17.14 -15.79 8.21
CA ASP A 31 17.13 -16.23 6.81
C ASP A 31 17.68 -15.17 5.83
N GLY A 32 18.12 -14.02 6.35
CA GLY A 32 18.66 -12.90 5.57
C GLY A 32 17.61 -11.96 4.99
N SER A 33 16.32 -12.20 5.20
CA SER A 33 15.25 -11.31 4.74
C SER A 33 15.14 -10.04 5.60
N THR A 34 14.61 -8.97 5.02
CA THR A 34 14.34 -7.73 5.75
C THR A 34 12.90 -7.74 6.29
N PRO A 35 12.70 -7.51 7.61
CA PRO A 35 11.36 -7.37 8.14
C PRO A 35 10.63 -6.17 7.55
N TRP A 36 9.34 -6.31 7.31
CA TRP A 36 8.49 -5.26 6.77
C TRP A 36 8.45 -4.00 7.63
N TRP A 37 8.58 -4.12 8.95
CA TRP A 37 8.63 -2.95 9.83
C TRP A 37 9.89 -2.09 9.61
N VAL A 38 11.00 -2.68 9.16
CA VAL A 38 12.20 -1.95 8.71
C VAL A 38 11.90 -1.24 7.39
N LEU A 39 11.28 -1.94 6.43
CA LEU A 39 10.86 -1.30 5.17
C LEU A 39 9.93 -0.10 5.42
N ARG A 40 8.97 -0.26 6.34
CA ARG A 40 7.99 0.76 6.70
C ARG A 40 8.55 1.90 7.54
N SER A 41 9.70 1.71 8.22
CA SER A 41 10.37 2.82 8.90
C SER A 41 11.13 3.72 7.92
N LEU A 42 11.56 3.16 6.79
CA LEU A 42 12.28 3.86 5.74
C LEU A 42 11.38 4.56 4.73
N ILE A 43 10.18 4.02 4.46
CA ILE A 43 9.28 4.53 3.42
C ILE A 43 8.03 5.17 4.02
N SER A 44 7.72 6.37 3.57
CA SER A 44 6.46 7.03 3.90
C SER A 44 5.28 6.26 3.31
N SER A 45 4.31 5.89 4.16
CA SER A 45 3.03 5.35 3.70
C SER A 45 2.33 6.36 2.79
N PRO A 46 1.99 6.00 1.55
CA PRO A 46 1.26 6.90 0.67
C PRO A 46 -0.22 6.97 1.04
N ARG A 47 -0.79 5.97 1.72
CA ARG A 47 -2.19 6.02 2.17
C ARG A 47 -2.35 7.01 3.32
N LEU A 48 -3.08 8.09 3.05
CA LEU A 48 -3.45 9.13 4.02
C LEU A 48 -4.81 8.85 4.67
N ALA A 49 -5.78 8.41 3.87
CA ALA A 49 -7.14 8.11 4.31
C ALA A 49 -7.83 7.14 3.35
N ASP A 50 -8.91 6.52 3.82
CA ASP A 50 -9.85 5.79 2.98
C ASP A 50 -11.19 6.52 2.94
N VAL A 51 -11.81 6.57 1.76
CA VAL A 51 -13.17 7.06 1.57
C VAL A 51 -13.97 6.01 0.82
N TYR A 52 -15.21 5.74 1.24
CA TYR A 52 -16.11 4.83 0.54
C TYR A 52 -17.11 5.62 -0.28
N VAL A 53 -17.30 5.22 -1.54
CA VAL A 53 -18.15 5.93 -2.51
C VAL A 53 -19.03 4.97 -3.29
N SER A 54 -20.19 5.46 -3.74
CA SER A 54 -21.10 4.73 -4.65
C SER A 54 -21.04 5.33 -6.05
N GLY A 55 -21.22 4.48 -7.08
CA GLY A 55 -21.31 4.94 -8.47
C GLY A 55 -20.02 5.54 -9.02
N PHE A 56 -18.87 5.12 -8.48
CA PHE A 56 -17.56 5.57 -8.91
C PHE A 56 -17.15 4.91 -10.23
N ASP A 57 -16.68 5.72 -11.17
CA ASP A 57 -16.08 5.25 -12.42
C ASP A 57 -14.58 4.99 -12.20
N PRO A 58 -14.11 3.74 -12.30
CA PRO A 58 -12.71 3.40 -12.08
C PRO A 58 -11.79 3.83 -13.23
N ASP A 59 -12.32 4.30 -14.36
CA ASP A 59 -11.51 4.58 -15.53
C ASP A 59 -10.49 5.70 -15.28
N GLY A 60 -9.23 5.44 -15.66
CA GLY A 60 -8.11 6.35 -15.38
C GLY A 60 -7.68 6.46 -13.92
N TYR A 61 -8.04 5.50 -13.05
CA TYR A 61 -7.50 5.36 -11.70
C TYR A 61 -6.68 4.08 -11.55
N ALA A 62 -5.65 4.13 -10.70
CA ALA A 62 -4.82 2.97 -10.40
C ALA A 62 -5.47 2.09 -9.32
N GLU A 63 -5.44 0.78 -9.53
CA GLU A 63 -5.79 -0.21 -8.50
C GLU A 63 -4.72 -0.19 -7.40
N VAL A 64 -5.13 -0.11 -6.14
CA VAL A 64 -4.23 -0.10 -4.96
C VAL A 64 -4.82 -0.96 -3.84
N GLY A 65 -4.09 -1.13 -2.74
CA GLY A 65 -4.55 -1.89 -1.58
C GLY A 65 -4.99 -3.31 -1.95
N ASP A 66 -6.13 -3.74 -1.43
CA ASP A 66 -6.59 -5.13 -1.54
C ASP A 66 -6.86 -5.53 -3.00
N THR A 67 -7.30 -4.60 -3.86
CA THR A 67 -7.52 -4.92 -5.29
C THR A 67 -6.23 -5.14 -6.04
N PHE A 68 -5.19 -4.37 -5.73
CA PHE A 68 -3.86 -4.61 -6.29
C PHE A 68 -3.30 -5.94 -5.77
N LEU A 69 -3.38 -6.18 -4.46
CA LEU A 69 -2.93 -7.44 -3.87
C LEU A 69 -3.66 -8.65 -4.46
N ASP A 70 -4.98 -8.60 -4.59
CA ASP A 70 -5.82 -9.66 -5.17
C ASP A 70 -5.40 -9.98 -6.61
N LYS A 71 -5.23 -8.95 -7.43
CA LYS A 71 -4.82 -9.09 -8.83
C LYS A 71 -3.46 -9.76 -9.00
N HIS A 72 -2.54 -9.53 -8.06
CA HIS A 72 -1.16 -10.01 -8.16
C HIS A 72 -0.88 -11.31 -7.41
N THR A 73 -1.69 -11.65 -6.40
CA THR A 73 -1.43 -12.79 -5.50
C THR A 73 -2.62 -13.73 -5.36
N MET A 74 -3.83 -13.30 -5.70
CA MET A 74 -5.10 -14.00 -5.49
C MET A 74 -5.42 -14.28 -4.00
N LEU A 75 -4.81 -13.52 -3.07
CA LEU A 75 -4.96 -13.73 -1.63
C LEU A 75 -5.80 -12.67 -0.91
N ALA A 76 -6.05 -11.50 -1.51
CA ALA A 76 -6.72 -10.36 -0.85
C ALA A 76 -8.16 -10.14 -1.33
N ASP A 77 -9.06 -11.07 -1.02
CA ASP A 77 -10.42 -11.18 -1.59
C ASP A 77 -11.48 -10.19 -1.04
N ARG A 78 -11.17 -8.89 -0.90
CA ARG A 78 -12.17 -7.93 -0.43
C ARG A 78 -13.26 -7.64 -1.50
N PRO A 79 -14.56 -7.60 -1.12
CA PRO A 79 -15.63 -7.32 -2.07
C PRO A 79 -15.59 -5.91 -2.68
N GLN A 80 -15.18 -4.92 -1.90
CA GLN A 80 -15.06 -3.53 -2.37
C GLN A 80 -13.74 -3.35 -3.11
N ARG A 81 -13.83 -3.00 -4.41
CA ARG A 81 -12.65 -2.63 -5.19
C ARG A 81 -12.01 -1.38 -4.60
N THR A 82 -10.69 -1.33 -4.65
CA THR A 82 -9.86 -0.28 -4.04
C THR A 82 -9.03 0.41 -5.11
N TYR A 83 -9.21 1.73 -5.24
CA TYR A 83 -8.47 2.56 -6.20
C TYR A 83 -7.76 3.71 -5.49
N GLY A 84 -6.60 4.10 -6.02
CA GLY A 84 -5.80 5.19 -5.50
C GLY A 84 -6.19 6.51 -6.16
N VAL A 85 -6.30 7.57 -5.35
CA VAL A 85 -6.65 8.91 -5.80
C VAL A 85 -5.70 9.91 -5.14
N SER A 86 -5.09 10.81 -5.92
CA SER A 86 -4.29 11.89 -5.34
C SER A 86 -5.18 12.86 -4.55
N LEU A 87 -4.62 13.51 -3.52
CA LEU A 87 -5.34 14.56 -2.77
C LEU A 87 -5.88 15.66 -3.70
N GLU A 88 -5.09 16.05 -4.70
CA GLU A 88 -5.49 17.05 -5.70
C GLU A 88 -6.73 16.59 -6.47
N ARG A 89 -6.71 15.38 -7.02
CA ARG A 89 -7.86 14.84 -7.78
C ARG A 89 -9.08 14.63 -6.88
N TRP A 90 -8.88 14.19 -5.64
CA TRP A 90 -9.97 14.10 -4.66
C TRP A 90 -10.62 15.46 -4.39
N SER A 91 -9.83 16.52 -4.24
CA SER A 91 -10.38 17.87 -4.01
C SER A 91 -11.30 18.33 -5.15
N GLN A 92 -11.05 17.88 -6.38
CA GLN A 92 -11.84 18.21 -7.56
C GLN A 92 -13.15 17.42 -7.64
N ILE A 93 -13.15 16.14 -7.25
CA ILE A 93 -14.32 15.25 -7.42
C ILE A 93 -15.17 15.10 -6.15
N SER A 94 -14.62 15.44 -4.98
CA SER A 94 -15.24 15.17 -3.66
C SER A 94 -16.63 15.79 -3.49
N THR A 95 -16.88 16.96 -4.07
CA THR A 95 -18.18 17.65 -3.98
C THR A 95 -19.30 16.94 -4.74
N SER A 96 -18.94 16.19 -5.79
CA SER A 96 -19.89 15.40 -6.59
C SER A 96 -19.93 13.92 -6.19
N ALA A 97 -18.95 13.46 -5.41
CA ALA A 97 -18.84 12.07 -5.00
C ALA A 97 -19.92 11.73 -3.97
N LYS A 98 -20.64 10.63 -4.19
CA LYS A 98 -21.57 10.08 -3.20
C LYS A 98 -20.80 9.27 -2.16
N VAL A 99 -20.32 9.95 -1.13
CA VAL A 99 -19.64 9.33 0.02
C VAL A 99 -20.64 8.52 0.85
N ILE A 100 -20.23 7.32 1.26
CA ILE A 100 -21.02 6.40 2.07
C ILE A 100 -20.30 6.15 3.39
N GLU A 101 -21.00 6.30 4.50
CA GLU A 101 -20.46 6.05 5.85
C GLU A 101 -20.71 4.62 6.34
N SER A 102 -21.78 3.98 5.86
CA SER A 102 -22.16 2.62 6.25
C SER A 102 -22.79 1.86 5.09
N PHE A 103 -22.38 0.61 4.92
CA PHE A 103 -22.85 -0.29 3.88
C PHE A 103 -22.64 -1.75 4.33
N PRO A 104 -23.41 -2.72 3.80
CA PRO A 104 -23.17 -4.13 4.05
C PRO A 104 -21.79 -4.58 3.57
N PHE A 105 -21.08 -5.41 4.34
CA PHE A 105 -19.72 -5.86 4.00
C PHE A 105 -19.59 -6.45 2.58
N ARG A 106 -20.64 -7.08 2.03
CA ARG A 106 -20.62 -7.69 0.69
C ARG A 106 -21.15 -6.79 -0.42
N ASP A 107 -21.41 -5.52 -0.14
CA ASP A 107 -21.89 -4.59 -1.15
C ASP A 107 -20.78 -4.24 -2.16
N ARG A 108 -20.90 -4.81 -3.37
CA ARG A 108 -19.94 -4.63 -4.47
C ARG A 108 -20.19 -3.35 -5.27
N THR A 109 -21.28 -2.62 -4.97
CA THR A 109 -21.56 -1.32 -5.59
C THR A 109 -20.80 -0.18 -4.93
N VAL A 110 -20.19 -0.46 -3.76
CA VAL A 110 -19.32 0.45 -3.03
C VAL A 110 -17.88 0.24 -3.45
N THR A 111 -17.21 1.35 -3.73
CA THR A 111 -15.78 1.41 -4.03
C THR A 111 -15.05 2.09 -2.89
N ARG A 112 -13.87 1.59 -2.54
CA ARG A 112 -12.96 2.22 -1.59
C ARG A 112 -11.93 3.05 -2.37
N LEU A 113 -11.79 4.32 -2.02
CA LEU A 113 -10.75 5.19 -2.52
C LEU A 113 -9.68 5.36 -1.45
N GLN A 114 -8.42 5.08 -1.78
CA GLN A 114 -7.28 5.44 -0.93
C GLN A 114 -6.75 6.80 -1.38
N LEU A 115 -6.75 7.77 -0.47
CA LEU A 115 -6.24 9.11 -0.73
C LEU A 115 -4.73 9.12 -0.53
N TRP A 116 -3.98 9.50 -1.57
CA TRP A 116 -2.53 9.52 -1.60
C TRP A 116 -1.99 10.94 -1.82
N PRO A 117 -0.77 11.28 -1.33
CA PRO A 117 -0.19 12.62 -1.49
C PRO A 117 0.30 12.90 -2.92
N PHE A 118 0.34 11.88 -3.78
CA PHE A 118 0.73 11.97 -5.19
C PHE A 118 -0.18 11.07 -6.04
N ASP A 119 -0.13 11.22 -7.36
CA ASP A 119 -0.92 10.40 -8.29
C ASP A 119 -0.34 8.97 -8.40
N PRO A 120 -1.08 7.92 -7.97
CA PRO A 120 -0.60 6.55 -8.05
C PRO A 120 -0.45 6.05 -9.49
N VAL A 121 -1.15 6.66 -10.47
CA VAL A 121 -1.07 6.27 -11.90
C VAL A 121 0.35 6.46 -12.45
N GLY A 122 1.10 7.42 -11.92
CA GLY A 122 2.47 7.69 -12.35
C GLY A 122 3.53 6.72 -11.81
N LEU A 123 3.17 5.80 -10.92
CA LEU A 123 4.14 4.87 -10.35
C LEU A 123 4.51 3.76 -11.34
N SER A 124 5.79 3.40 -11.34
CA SER A 124 6.22 2.13 -11.94
C SER A 124 5.61 0.95 -11.19
N HIS A 125 5.52 -0.21 -11.85
CA HIS A 125 4.96 -1.40 -11.23
C HIS A 125 5.65 -1.77 -9.92
N GLU A 126 6.98 -1.68 -9.87
CA GLU A 126 7.74 -2.02 -8.67
C GLU A 126 7.60 -0.98 -7.56
N ALA A 127 7.55 0.31 -7.92
CA ALA A 127 7.23 1.35 -6.94
C ALA A 127 5.82 1.15 -6.37
N MET A 128 4.85 0.74 -7.20
CA MET A 128 3.49 0.42 -6.75
C MET A 128 3.47 -0.75 -5.76
N LYS A 129 4.23 -1.83 -6.00
CA LYS A 129 4.29 -2.96 -5.05
C LYS A 129 4.73 -2.52 -3.67
N ILE A 130 5.81 -1.74 -3.62
CA ILE A 130 6.35 -1.21 -2.37
C ILE A 130 5.35 -0.23 -1.73
N ALA A 131 4.82 0.72 -2.50
CA ALA A 131 3.83 1.69 -2.04
C ALA A 131 2.59 1.03 -1.41
N VAL A 132 2.03 0.00 -2.07
CA VAL A 132 0.90 -0.78 -1.55
C VAL A 132 1.30 -1.54 -0.29
N SER A 133 2.46 -2.19 -0.25
CA SER A 133 2.89 -2.95 0.93
C SER A 133 3.03 -2.10 2.20
N VAL A 134 3.51 -0.85 2.08
CA VAL A 134 3.71 0.05 3.23
C VAL A 134 2.45 0.86 3.59
N SER A 135 1.39 0.74 2.81
CA SER A 135 0.09 1.40 3.05
C SER A 135 -0.73 0.72 4.17
N TYR A 136 -0.30 -0.44 4.65
CA TYR A 136 -0.95 -1.14 5.75
C TYR A 136 -0.36 -0.72 7.09
N THR A 137 -1.21 -0.70 8.10
CA THR A 137 -0.81 -0.54 9.50
C THR A 137 -0.47 -1.90 10.09
N ALA A 138 0.38 -1.92 11.13
CA ALA A 138 0.68 -3.16 11.85
C ALA A 138 -0.59 -3.83 12.40
N LEU A 139 -1.58 -3.04 12.83
CA LEU A 139 -2.86 -3.56 13.32
C LEU A 139 -3.68 -4.24 12.22
N GLU A 140 -3.65 -3.72 10.99
CA GLU A 140 -4.30 -4.38 9.85
C GLU A 140 -3.63 -5.72 9.52
N LEU A 141 -2.30 -5.78 9.54
CA LEU A 141 -1.56 -7.03 9.32
C LEU A 141 -1.82 -8.08 10.40
N ILE A 142 -1.89 -7.67 11.67
CA ILE A 142 -2.26 -8.57 12.79
C ILE A 142 -3.68 -9.10 12.63
N ARG A 143 -4.61 -8.26 12.17
CA ARG A 143 -6.02 -8.62 12.05
C ARG A 143 -6.32 -9.48 10.83
N GLU A 144 -5.59 -9.28 9.73
CA GLU A 144 -5.80 -10.02 8.49
C GLU A 144 -4.53 -10.71 7.98
N PRO A 145 -4.28 -11.95 8.43
CA PRO A 145 -3.14 -12.76 7.98
C PRO A 145 -3.08 -12.98 6.47
N ARG A 146 -4.21 -12.89 5.77
CA ARG A 146 -4.24 -12.99 4.30
C ARG A 146 -3.50 -11.84 3.63
N ILE A 147 -3.56 -10.63 4.20
CA ILE A 147 -2.82 -9.47 3.70
C ILE A 147 -1.33 -9.69 3.91
N VAL A 148 -0.92 -10.28 5.03
CA VAL A 148 0.48 -10.67 5.26
C VAL A 148 0.96 -11.65 4.19
N GLY A 149 0.18 -12.70 3.91
CA GLY A 149 0.48 -13.65 2.83
C GLY A 149 0.60 -12.98 1.46
N ALA A 150 -0.33 -12.08 1.13
CA ALA A 150 -0.29 -11.33 -0.12
C ALA A 150 0.94 -10.41 -0.21
N ILE A 151 1.32 -9.71 0.87
CA ILE A 151 2.51 -8.85 0.87
C ILE A 151 3.77 -9.69 0.72
N ASN A 152 3.88 -10.83 1.41
CA ASN A 152 5.03 -11.73 1.29
C ASN A 152 5.18 -12.27 -0.14
N ASP A 153 4.09 -12.70 -0.77
CA ASP A 153 4.11 -13.19 -2.14
C ASP A 153 4.52 -12.07 -3.11
N LEU A 154 3.91 -10.88 -2.95
CA LEU A 154 4.19 -9.70 -3.78
C LEU A 154 5.65 -9.23 -3.69
N LEU A 155 6.25 -9.33 -2.50
CA LEU A 155 7.60 -8.85 -2.21
C LEU A 155 8.68 -9.93 -2.20
N SER A 156 8.33 -11.18 -2.53
CA SER A 156 9.24 -12.33 -2.49
C SER A 156 10.55 -12.10 -3.26
N ALA A 157 10.48 -11.40 -4.39
CA ALA A 157 11.65 -11.06 -5.22
C ALA A 157 12.64 -10.08 -4.57
N TYR A 158 12.25 -9.37 -3.51
CA TYR A 158 13.07 -8.37 -2.82
C TYR A 158 13.60 -8.85 -1.48
N ASN A 159 13.32 -10.10 -1.10
CA ASN A 159 13.72 -10.67 0.18
C ASN A 159 13.14 -9.90 1.39
N PHE A 160 11.87 -9.51 1.32
CA PHE A 160 11.12 -8.91 2.43
C PHE A 160 10.18 -9.91 3.10
N GLN A 161 9.95 -9.73 4.41
CA GLN A 161 9.02 -10.53 5.19
C GLN A 161 8.09 -9.67 6.05
N ALA A 162 6.78 -9.81 5.85
CA ALA A 162 5.72 -9.04 6.47
C ALA A 162 5.08 -9.69 7.70
N ASP A 163 5.78 -10.60 8.37
CA ASP A 163 5.30 -11.20 9.62
C ASP A 163 5.16 -10.11 10.71
N PRO A 164 3.94 -9.82 11.20
CA PRO A 164 3.72 -8.81 12.21
C PRO A 164 4.25 -9.21 13.61
N HIS A 165 4.64 -10.47 13.81
CA HIS A 165 5.12 -11.02 15.07
C HIS A 165 6.65 -11.08 15.19
N GLU A 166 7.37 -10.84 14.10
CA GLU A 166 8.84 -10.80 14.10
C GLU A 166 9.32 -9.41 14.54
N ARG A 167 9.68 -9.30 15.82
CA ARG A 167 10.28 -8.11 16.44
C ARG A 167 11.59 -8.46 17.14
#